data_AF-A0A4U8Q8Q1-F1
#
_entry.id   AF-A0A4U8Q8Q1-F1
#
_cell.length_a   1.000
_cell.length_b   1.000
_cell.length_c   1.000
_cell.angle_alpha   90.00
_cell.angle_beta   90.00
_cell.angle_gamma   90.00
#
_symmetry.space_group_name_H-M   'P 1'
#
loop_
_entity.id
_entity.type
_entity.pdbx_description
1 polymer ?
#
loop_
_entity_poly.entity_id
_entity_poly.type
_entity_poly.pdbx_seq_one_letter_code
_entity_poly.pdbx_strand_id
1 'polypeptide(L)'
;MRLSTMSDAFESQCADPDTYQGLSFKDRDGMLVDREWDKRKCTKIEKLIRGAEFRYPNACVEAIEYHPDRNLDKGMQFIYG
;
A
#
# COMPACT_ATOMS: atom_id res chain seq x y z
N MET A 1 9.57 19.50 -4.05
CA MET A 1 8.75 18.33 -3.63
C MET A 1 7.88 18.75 -2.46
N ARG A 2 6.64 18.25 -2.37
CA ARG A 2 5.86 18.31 -1.12
C ARG A 2 5.97 16.93 -0.47
N LEU A 3 6.50 16.86 0.75
CA LEU A 3 6.73 15.64 1.53
C LEU A 3 5.71 15.56 2.67
N SER A 4 4.43 15.76 2.35
CA SER A 4 3.39 15.90 3.36
C SER A 4 3.28 14.66 4.23
N THR A 5 3.36 13.46 3.65
CA THR A 5 3.25 12.22 4.42
C THR A 5 4.47 11.98 5.30
N MET A 6 5.66 12.38 4.84
CA MET A 6 6.86 12.41 5.69
C MET A 6 6.70 13.38 6.87
N SER A 7 6.17 14.58 6.62
CA SER A 7 5.94 15.61 7.65
C SER A 7 4.96 15.11 8.72
N ASP A 8 3.82 14.55 8.31
CA ASP A 8 2.81 14.00 9.22
C ASP A 8 3.41 12.87 10.07
N ALA A 9 4.26 12.03 9.45
CA ALA A 9 4.94 10.94 10.14
C ALA A 9 5.97 11.43 11.16
N PHE A 10 6.68 12.52 10.86
CA PHE A 10 7.60 13.14 11.78
C PHE A 10 6.87 13.75 12.97
N GLU A 11 5.78 14.49 12.74
CA GLU A 11 4.91 15.00 13.81
C GLU A 11 4.38 13.86 14.70
N SER A 12 4.01 12.73 14.10
CA SER A 12 3.58 11.54 14.84
C SER A 12 4.72 10.96 15.70
N GLN A 13 5.95 10.92 15.20
CA GLN A 13 7.10 10.47 15.98
C GLN A 13 7.42 11.41 17.15
N CYS A 14 7.22 12.72 16.97
CA CYS A 14 7.38 13.71 18.04
C CYS A 14 6.28 13.63 19.09
N ALA A 15 5.05 13.27 18.69
CA ALA A 15 3.90 13.15 19.59
C ALA A 15 3.91 11.88 20.45
N ASP A 16 4.65 10.84 20.04
CA ASP A 16 4.76 9.57 20.77
C ASP A 16 6.23 9.17 21.05
N PRO A 17 6.96 9.91 21.91
CA PRO A 17 8.37 9.63 22.16
C PRO A 17 8.60 8.23 22.75
N ASP A 18 7.67 7.70 23.54
CA ASP A 18 7.82 6.39 24.20
C ASP A 18 7.95 5.25 23.19
N THR A 19 7.21 5.32 22.08
CA THR A 19 7.30 4.34 20.99
C THR A 19 8.59 4.46 20.18
N TYR A 20 9.12 5.68 20.00
CA TYR A 20 10.20 5.93 19.04
C TYR A 20 11.58 6.20 19.66
N GLN A 21 11.68 6.51 20.95
CA GLN A 21 12.97 6.79 21.63
C GLN A 21 13.91 5.57 21.69
N GLY A 22 13.35 4.36 21.66
CA GLY A 22 14.14 3.12 21.59
C GLY A 22 14.81 2.87 20.23
N LEU A 23 14.45 3.65 19.20
CA LEU A 23 14.99 3.53 17.85
C LEU A 23 16.11 4.54 17.60
N SER A 24 17.09 4.14 16.81
CA SER A 24 18.14 5.06 16.40
C SER A 24 17.55 6.18 15.52
N PHE A 25 18.25 7.31 15.44
CA PHE A 25 17.88 8.36 14.49
C PHE A 25 17.75 7.83 13.06
N LYS A 26 18.66 6.94 12.64
CA LYS A 26 18.69 6.40 11.28
C LYS A 26 17.48 5.51 10.98
N ASP A 27 17.03 4.72 11.97
CA ASP A 27 15.83 3.90 11.81
C ASP A 27 14.59 4.78 11.70
N ARG A 28 14.49 5.80 12.56
CA ARG A 28 13.40 6.78 12.52
C ARG A 28 13.35 7.53 11.19
N ASP A 29 14.49 8.00 10.69
CA ASP A 29 14.62 8.66 9.38
C ASP A 29 14.23 7.72 8.23
N GLY A 30 14.70 6.46 8.26
CA GLY A 30 14.30 5.43 7.31
C GLY A 30 12.77 5.25 7.25
N MET A 31 12.11 5.15 8.41
CA MET A 31 10.65 5.04 8.48
C MET A 31 9.92 6.23 7.85
N LEU A 32 10.45 7.45 8.00
CA LEU A 32 9.86 8.65 7.39
C LEU A 32 9.95 8.58 5.86
N VAL A 33 11.11 8.18 5.34
CA VAL A 33 11.36 8.03 3.91
C VAL A 33 10.49 6.92 3.31
N ASP A 34 10.43 5.76 3.97
CA ASP A 34 9.63 4.61 3.53
C ASP A 34 8.15 4.98 3.43
N ARG A 35 7.62 5.68 4.43
CA ARG A 35 6.21 6.07 4.45
C ARG A 35 5.83 7.01 3.31
N GLU A 36 6.68 7.97 2.99
CA GLU A 36 6.48 8.86 1.84
C GLU A 36 6.63 8.10 0.51
N TRP A 37 7.61 7.21 0.42
CA TRP A 37 7.88 6.40 -0.76
C TRP A 37 6.71 5.47 -1.09
N ASP A 38 6.18 4.78 -0.09
CA ASP A 38 5.03 3.90 -0.22
C ASP A 38 3.79 4.68 -0.65
N LYS A 39 3.52 5.83 -0.03
CA LYS A 39 2.41 6.69 -0.43
C LYS A 39 2.50 7.10 -1.90
N ARG A 40 3.71 7.45 -2.38
CA ARG A 40 3.94 7.82 -3.78
C ARG A 40 3.74 6.65 -4.73
N LYS A 41 4.24 5.46 -4.38
CA LYS A 41 4.04 4.23 -5.16
C LYS A 41 2.55 3.90 -5.28
N CYS A 42 1.82 3.87 -4.17
CA CYS A 42 0.38 3.60 -4.17
C CYS A 42 -0.38 4.64 -5.01
N THR A 43 -0.10 5.93 -4.81
CA THR A 43 -0.73 7.01 -5.57
C THR A 43 -0.42 6.90 -7.07
N LYS A 44 0.80 6.48 -7.45
CA LYS A 44 1.17 6.26 -8.84
C LYS A 44 0.38 5.12 -9.45
N ILE A 45 0.26 3.99 -8.75
CA ILE A 45 -0.51 2.83 -9.20
C ILE A 45 -1.98 3.21 -9.36
N GLU A 46 -2.58 3.87 -8.37
CA GLU A 46 -3.97 4.35 -8.45
C GLU A 46 -4.21 5.26 -9.66
N LYS A 47 -3.28 6.19 -9.94
CA LYS A 47 -3.38 7.08 -11.11
C LYS A 47 -3.29 6.30 -12.42
N LEU A 48 -2.40 5.30 -12.50
CA LEU A 48 -2.27 4.45 -13.69
C LEU A 48 -3.53 3.61 -13.92
N ILE A 49 -4.09 3.02 -12.86
CA ILE A 49 -5.34 2.26 -12.92
C ILE A 49 -6.49 3.15 -13.42
N ARG A 50 -6.63 4.36 -12.87
CA ARG A 50 -7.66 5.32 -13.30
C ARG A 50 -7.46 5.76 -14.75
N GLY A 51 -6.21 5.97 -15.17
CA GLY A 51 -5.88 6.41 -16.53
C GLY A 51 -5.98 5.32 -17.59
N ALA A 52 -5.96 4.04 -17.22
CA ALA A 52 -6.08 2.91 -18.14
C ALA A 52 -7.52 2.60 -18.57
N GLU A 53 -8.51 3.33 -18.04
CA GLU A 53 -9.94 3.20 -18.40
C GLU A 53 -10.46 1.75 -18.34
N PHE A 54 -9.97 0.97 -17.38
CA PHE A 54 -10.45 -0.40 -17.19
C PHE A 54 -11.97 -0.39 -16.96
N ARG A 55 -12.68 -1.33 -17.59
CA ARG A 55 -14.13 -1.52 -17.40
C ARG A 55 -14.50 -1.69 -15.92
N TYR A 56 -13.58 -2.26 -15.12
CA TYR A 56 -13.70 -2.43 -13.67
C TYR A 56 -12.42 -1.95 -12.99
N PRO A 57 -12.27 -0.65 -12.69
CA PRO A 57 -11.03 -0.08 -12.15
C PRO A 57 -10.73 -0.50 -10.71
N ASN A 58 -11.73 -1.02 -9.99
CA ASN A 58 -11.58 -1.54 -8.63
C ASN A 58 -11.63 -3.08 -8.61
N ALA A 59 -11.42 -3.75 -9.74
CA ALA A 59 -11.38 -5.21 -9.79
C ALA A 59 -10.21 -5.72 -8.92
N CYS A 60 -10.54 -6.60 -7.98
CA CYS A 60 -9.61 -7.17 -7.01
C CYS A 60 -9.82 -8.68 -6.99
N VAL A 61 -8.76 -9.47 -6.83
CA VAL A 61 -8.85 -10.94 -6.89
C VAL A 61 -9.74 -11.48 -5.76
N GLU A 62 -9.70 -10.82 -4.61
CA GLU A 62 -10.52 -11.07 -3.43
C GLU A 62 -12.01 -10.77 -3.65
N ALA A 63 -12.35 -9.98 -4.67
CA ALA A 63 -13.72 -9.64 -5.06
C ALA A 63 -14.26 -10.54 -6.19
N ILE A 64 -13.54 -11.60 -6.57
CA ILE A 64 -14.05 -12.58 -7.53
C ILE A 64 -15.18 -13.37 -6.86
N GLU A 65 -16.42 -13.06 -7.23
CA GLU A 65 -17.57 -13.87 -6.85
C GLU A 65 -17.56 -15.19 -7.63
N TYR A 66 -17.13 -16.27 -6.96
CA TYR A 66 -17.18 -17.63 -7.47
C TYR A 66 -18.61 -18.18 -7.40
N HIS A 67 -19.51 -17.66 -8.23
CA HIS A 67 -20.83 -18.28 -8.39
C HIS A 67 -20.68 -19.64 -9.09
N PRO A 68 -21.40 -20.69 -8.63
CA PRO A 68 -21.28 -22.06 -9.14
C PRO A 68 -21.75 -22.23 -10.60
N ASP A 69 -22.41 -21.23 -11.19
CA ASP A 69 -22.88 -21.22 -12.57
C ASP A 69 -21.82 -20.72 -13.58
N ARG A 70 -20.71 -20.13 -13.12
CA ARG A 70 -19.70 -19.51 -14.00
C ARG A 70 -18.63 -20.47 -14.53
N ASN A 71 -18.66 -21.76 -14.17
CA ASN A 71 -17.66 -22.75 -14.62
C ASN A 71 -16.19 -22.27 -14.47
N LEU A 72 -15.91 -21.47 -13.43
CA LEU A 72 -14.55 -21.00 -13.15
C LEU A 72 -13.78 -22.12 -12.45
N ASP A 73 -12.80 -22.69 -13.15
CA ASP A 73 -11.95 -23.76 -12.63
C ASP A 73 -11.11 -23.24 -11.45
N LYS A 74 -11.33 -23.83 -10.27
CA LYS A 74 -10.66 -23.49 -9.00
C LYS A 74 -9.21 -24.00 -8.94
N GLY A 75 -8.69 -24.60 -10.02
CA GLY A 75 -7.42 -25.33 -10.04
C GLY A 75 -6.11 -24.52 -10.04
N MET A 76 -6.12 -23.17 -10.02
CA MET A 76 -4.88 -22.39 -10.20
C MET A 76 -4.23 -21.81 -8.93
N GLN A 77 -4.71 -22.15 -7.73
CA GLN A 77 -4.25 -21.53 -6.48
C GLN A 77 -3.20 -22.33 -5.67
N PHE A 78 -2.67 -23.44 -6.19
CA PHE A 78 -1.69 -24.25 -5.45
C PHE A 78 -0.51 -24.72 -6.33
N ILE A 79 0.51 -23.88 -6.47
CA ILE A 79 1.93 -24.21 -6.76
C ILE A 79 2.70 -22.87 -6.69
N TYR A 80 3.60 -22.54 -5.76
CA TYR A 80 4.52 -23.29 -4.91
C TYR A 80 4.62 -22.62 -3.53
N GLY A 81 4.76 -23.43 -2.49
CA GLY A 81 5.36 -23.04 -1.20
C GLY A 81 6.87 -23.15 -1.20
#